data_AF-A0A9R1QRM7-F1
#
_entry.id   AF-A0A9R1QRM7-F1
#
_cell.length_a   1.000
_cell.length_b   1.000
_cell.length_c   1.000
_cell.angle_alpha   90.00
_cell.angle_beta   90.00
_cell.angle_gamma   90.00
#
_symmetry.space_group_name_H-M   'P 1'
#
loop_
_entity.id
_entity.type
_entity.pdbx_description
1 polymer ?
#
loop_
_entity_poly.entity_id
_entity_poly.type
_entity_poly.pdbx_seq_one_letter_code
_entity_poly.pdbx_strand_id
1 'polypeptide(L)'
;MAAASASAGNAGEPRLVDRCIDAAARCRASVEAWRRQRRSLERLPGQLADALLSRLAARRLLSPSLLEVFQHSVQEIDFSGNIAVDAEWLAYLGSFRYLGILKLADCKKVDHSAIWALSGMSMLKELDLSRCSRITDAGIKHIVSIDSLEKLHLSETGLTDNGVMLISALKGLNLLDLGGIHMTDKALRSLQVLTQLEHLDIWGSEITDEGASILKAFTRLRFLNVSWTHVTRLPPLPNMKYLNMSNCTIYSIRGGDSEVHIPLQKFTASAASIVDVDEVFSSIVASSFSFLDMSGCSLSNLYGLQKMKSLEHLDLSLSRVTDDAIEYVANIGMKLRYLSLKNTGITSQAPCILAGTVPNLASLSLAYTKVDDSALVYISMMPSLRVIDLSHTSIKGFTCVEANSEKILSLPLLEHLIYLESLNLEDAPLPCLLPQI
;
A
#
# COMPACT_ATOMS: atom_id res chain seq x y z
N MET A 1 -15.09 -4.36 -4.65
CA MET A 1 -15.15 -2.98 -5.17
C MET A 1 -13.78 -2.33 -4.98
N ALA A 2 -12.86 -2.57 -5.90
CA ALA A 2 -11.51 -2.01 -5.83
C ALA A 2 -11.47 -0.69 -6.61
N ALA A 3 -10.87 0.31 -5.95
CA ALA A 3 -10.99 1.73 -6.19
C ALA A 3 -10.39 2.19 -7.52
N ALA A 4 -11.15 3.02 -8.22
CA ALA A 4 -10.69 3.86 -9.30
C ALA A 4 -9.84 5.00 -8.71
N SER A 5 -8.56 5.04 -9.06
CA SER A 5 -7.72 6.22 -8.85
C SER A 5 -8.06 7.26 -9.92
N ALA A 6 -8.87 8.24 -9.55
CA ALA A 6 -9.14 9.41 -10.38
C ALA A 6 -7.90 10.31 -10.41
N SER A 7 -7.06 10.14 -11.43
CA SER A 7 -6.14 11.19 -11.86
C SER A 7 -6.97 12.24 -12.62
N ALA A 8 -7.17 13.41 -12.01
CA ALA A 8 -7.67 14.59 -12.70
C ALA A 8 -6.65 15.03 -13.75
N GLY A 9 -6.87 14.62 -15.00
CA GLY A 9 -6.02 14.91 -16.14
C GLY A 9 -6.80 14.80 -17.45
N ASN A 10 -7.32 15.95 -17.89
CA ASN A 10 -7.71 16.25 -19.26
C ASN A 10 -8.72 15.29 -19.93
N ALA A 11 -10.01 15.53 -19.70
CA ALA A 11 -11.09 15.03 -20.56
C ALA A 11 -11.05 15.79 -21.92
N GLY A 12 -10.09 15.43 -22.75
CA GLY A 12 -9.93 15.87 -24.12
C GLY A 12 -9.67 14.64 -24.99
N GLU A 13 -10.22 14.62 -26.20
CA GLU A 13 -10.20 13.51 -27.16
C GLU A 13 -8.96 12.58 -27.10
N PRO A 14 -9.14 11.25 -27.25
CA PRO A 14 -7.99 10.34 -27.30
C PRO A 14 -7.03 10.76 -28.41
N ARG A 15 -5.74 10.88 -28.06
CA ARG A 15 -4.68 11.32 -28.97
C ARG A 15 -4.71 10.45 -30.23
N LEU A 16 -4.30 10.98 -31.37
CA LEU A 16 -4.30 10.23 -32.65
C LEU A 16 -3.62 8.85 -32.51
N VAL A 17 -2.55 8.77 -31.72
CA VAL A 17 -1.84 7.53 -31.41
C VAL A 17 -2.74 6.50 -30.73
N ASP A 18 -3.51 6.91 -29.72
CA ASP A 18 -4.45 6.01 -29.02
C ASP A 18 -5.53 5.49 -29.97
N ARG A 19 -6.08 6.36 -30.84
CA ARG A 19 -7.06 5.94 -31.86
C ARG A 19 -6.45 4.94 -32.84
N CYS A 20 -5.18 5.10 -33.22
CA CYS A 20 -4.47 4.16 -34.08
C CYS A 20 -4.24 2.82 -33.39
N ILE A 21 -3.83 2.81 -32.12
CA ILE A 21 -3.66 1.58 -31.34
C ILE A 21 -5.02 0.88 -31.16
N ASP A 22 -6.08 1.62 -30.86
CA ASP A 22 -7.43 1.07 -30.71
C ASP A 22 -7.96 0.47 -32.01
N ALA A 23 -7.63 1.08 -33.15
CA ALA A 23 -7.93 0.53 -34.47
C ALA A 23 -7.11 -0.74 -34.76
N ALA A 24 -5.81 -0.74 -34.45
CA ALA A 24 -4.93 -1.90 -34.63
C ALA A 24 -5.34 -3.08 -33.76
N ALA A 25 -5.82 -2.82 -32.54
CA ALA A 25 -6.28 -3.82 -31.57
C ALA A 25 -7.82 -4.01 -31.60
N ARG A 26 -8.52 -3.63 -32.67
CA ARG A 26 -9.99 -3.66 -32.71
C ARG A 26 -10.57 -5.07 -32.65
N CYS A 27 -10.02 -5.98 -33.45
CA CYS A 27 -10.45 -7.36 -33.55
C CYS A 27 -9.35 -8.24 -34.14
N ARG A 28 -9.53 -9.56 -34.11
CA ARG A 28 -8.56 -10.53 -34.66
C ARG A 28 -8.21 -10.26 -36.13
N ALA A 29 -9.19 -9.88 -36.94
CA ALA A 29 -8.95 -9.55 -38.35
C ALA A 29 -8.04 -8.32 -38.53
N SER A 30 -8.18 -7.32 -37.65
CA SER A 30 -7.29 -6.14 -37.66
C SER A 30 -5.86 -6.55 -37.29
N VAL A 31 -5.72 -7.40 -36.27
CA VAL A 31 -4.44 -7.98 -35.84
C VAL A 31 -3.78 -8.75 -36.98
N GLU A 32 -4.51 -9.63 -37.64
CA GLU A 32 -3.99 -10.41 -38.77
C GLU A 32 -3.58 -9.54 -39.96
N ALA A 33 -4.30 -8.44 -40.22
CA ALA A 33 -4.00 -7.54 -41.33
C ALA A 33 -2.62 -6.89 -41.19
N TRP A 34 -2.29 -6.33 -40.00
CA TRP A 34 -0.97 -5.75 -39.78
C TRP A 34 0.10 -6.79 -39.43
N ARG A 35 -0.26 -7.94 -38.83
CA ARG A 35 0.70 -9.01 -38.50
C ARG A 35 1.48 -9.51 -39.73
N ARG A 36 0.84 -9.50 -40.90
CA ARG A 36 1.49 -9.84 -42.19
C ARG A 36 2.62 -8.86 -42.57
N GLN A 37 2.66 -7.67 -41.97
CA GLN A 37 3.66 -6.63 -42.20
C GLN A 37 4.80 -6.66 -41.15
N ARG A 38 5.25 -7.85 -40.74
CA ARG A 38 6.20 -8.13 -39.64
C ARG A 38 7.40 -7.16 -39.55
N ARG A 39 8.07 -6.87 -40.68
CA ARG A 39 9.28 -6.02 -40.72
C ARG A 39 9.07 -4.59 -40.23
N SER A 40 7.88 -4.02 -40.44
CA SER A 40 7.59 -2.65 -39.99
C SER A 40 7.37 -2.57 -38.48
N LEU A 41 6.97 -3.69 -37.86
CA LEU A 41 6.61 -3.76 -36.45
C LEU A 41 7.81 -4.06 -35.55
N GLU A 42 8.81 -4.76 -36.09
CA GLU A 42 10.12 -4.94 -35.43
C GLU A 42 10.84 -3.61 -35.18
N ARG A 43 10.47 -2.54 -35.91
CA ARG A 43 11.00 -1.18 -35.77
C ARG A 43 10.12 -0.24 -34.95
N LEU A 44 9.05 -0.76 -34.34
CA LEU A 44 8.19 0.06 -33.49
C LEU A 44 8.99 0.66 -32.34
N PRO A 45 8.84 1.96 -32.05
CA PRO A 45 9.36 2.55 -30.82
C PRO A 45 8.81 1.81 -29.61
N GLY A 46 9.63 1.56 -28.59
CA GLY A 46 9.26 0.73 -27.43
C GLY A 46 7.96 1.15 -26.77
N GLN A 47 7.79 2.44 -26.48
CA GLN A 47 6.55 2.97 -25.89
C GLN A 47 5.28 2.65 -26.70
N LEU A 48 5.38 2.64 -28.03
CA LEU A 48 4.24 2.31 -28.90
C LEU A 48 4.01 0.80 -28.96
N ALA A 49 5.09 0.01 -28.96
CA ALA A 49 5.02 -1.44 -28.91
C ALA A 49 4.41 -1.93 -27.59
N ASP A 50 4.85 -1.37 -26.46
CA ASP A 50 4.33 -1.64 -25.12
C ASP A 50 2.84 -1.32 -25.07
N ALA A 51 2.44 -0.10 -25.47
CA ALA A 51 1.05 0.31 -25.47
C ALA A 51 0.15 -0.58 -26.36
N LEU A 52 0.64 -0.97 -27.54
CA LEU A 52 -0.08 -1.89 -28.43
C LEU A 52 -0.21 -3.28 -27.80
N LEU A 53 0.87 -3.84 -27.24
CA LEU A 53 0.85 -5.14 -26.58
C LEU A 53 -0.10 -5.15 -25.38
N SER A 54 -0.05 -4.13 -24.52
CA SER A 54 -0.97 -3.99 -23.38
C SER A 54 -2.43 -3.90 -23.83
N ARG A 55 -2.72 -3.17 -24.91
CA ARG A 55 -4.07 -3.08 -25.48
C ARG A 55 -4.55 -4.41 -26.06
N LEU A 56 -3.68 -5.17 -26.72
CA LEU A 56 -3.97 -6.51 -27.21
C LEU A 56 -4.22 -7.49 -26.05
N ALA A 57 -3.44 -7.40 -24.97
CA ALA A 57 -3.62 -8.21 -23.76
C ALA A 57 -4.97 -7.93 -23.11
N ALA A 58 -5.30 -6.65 -22.88
CA ALA A 58 -6.56 -6.23 -22.29
C ALA A 58 -7.79 -6.68 -23.09
N ARG A 59 -7.67 -6.74 -24.43
CA ARG A 59 -8.74 -7.21 -25.33
C ARG A 59 -8.72 -8.73 -25.58
N ARG A 60 -7.83 -9.48 -24.93
CA ARG A 60 -7.67 -10.94 -25.11
C ARG A 60 -7.44 -11.33 -26.57
N LEU A 61 -6.67 -10.51 -27.29
CA LEU A 61 -6.33 -10.71 -28.71
C LEU A 61 -4.92 -11.29 -28.90
N LEU A 62 -4.14 -11.42 -27.83
CA LEU A 62 -2.82 -12.04 -27.87
C LEU A 62 -2.91 -13.56 -28.01
N SER A 63 -1.94 -14.11 -28.72
CA SER A 63 -1.58 -15.53 -28.73
C SER A 63 -0.07 -15.65 -28.58
N PRO A 64 0.47 -16.80 -28.13
CA PRO A 64 1.92 -16.97 -27.95
C PRO A 64 2.72 -16.58 -29.20
N SER A 65 2.33 -17.09 -30.37
CA SER A 65 2.99 -16.79 -31.65
C SER A 65 2.90 -15.32 -32.10
N LEU A 66 2.00 -14.52 -31.53
CA LEU A 66 1.94 -13.08 -31.84
C LEU A 66 3.06 -12.31 -31.11
N LEU A 67 3.57 -12.84 -29.99
CA LEU A 67 4.66 -12.23 -29.24
C LEU A 67 5.95 -12.11 -30.06
N GLU A 68 6.17 -12.99 -31.04
CA GLU A 68 7.32 -12.93 -31.94
C GLU A 68 7.49 -11.57 -32.61
N VAL A 69 6.39 -10.89 -32.90
CA VAL A 69 6.39 -9.58 -33.59
C VAL A 69 7.00 -8.48 -32.70
N PHE A 70 7.00 -8.69 -31.38
CA PHE A 70 7.36 -7.71 -30.37
C PHE A 70 8.75 -7.93 -29.75
N GLN A 71 9.44 -9.03 -30.09
CA GLN A 71 10.70 -9.46 -29.48
C GLN A 71 11.83 -8.42 -29.52
N HIS A 72 11.78 -7.48 -30.47
CA HIS A 72 12.81 -6.47 -30.72
C HIS A 72 12.37 -5.04 -30.38
N SER A 73 11.14 -4.84 -29.90
CA SER A 73 10.59 -3.51 -29.67
C SER A 73 10.09 -3.30 -28.24
N VAL A 74 9.46 -4.31 -27.64
CA VAL A 74 8.84 -4.20 -26.32
C VAL A 74 9.87 -4.23 -25.20
N GLN A 75 9.65 -3.36 -24.21
CA GLN A 75 10.49 -3.20 -23.01
C GLN A 75 9.73 -3.56 -21.72
N GLU A 76 8.41 -3.42 -21.72
CA GLU A 76 7.55 -3.79 -20.58
C GLU A 76 6.41 -4.70 -21.01
N ILE A 77 6.26 -5.81 -20.28
CA ILE A 77 5.13 -6.72 -20.43
C ILE A 77 4.49 -6.92 -19.07
N ASP A 78 3.18 -6.64 -19.01
CA ASP A 78 2.34 -6.95 -17.86
C ASP A 78 1.23 -7.92 -18.27
N PHE A 79 1.33 -9.15 -17.78
CA PHE A 79 0.30 -10.18 -17.90
C PHE A 79 -0.28 -10.58 -16.54
N SER A 80 -0.18 -9.73 -15.53
CA SER A 80 -0.70 -10.04 -14.19
C SER A 80 -2.18 -10.43 -14.21
N GLY A 81 -2.52 -11.52 -13.52
CA GLY A 81 -3.85 -12.12 -13.47
C GLY A 81 -4.28 -12.86 -14.74
N ASN A 82 -3.39 -13.01 -15.74
CA ASN A 82 -3.73 -13.67 -16.99
C ASN A 82 -3.68 -15.20 -16.88
N ILE A 83 -4.86 -15.82 -16.90
CA ILE A 83 -5.04 -17.28 -16.79
C ILE A 83 -4.55 -18.09 -18.01
N ALA A 84 -4.24 -17.42 -19.13
CA ALA A 84 -3.80 -18.07 -20.36
C ALA A 84 -2.29 -18.25 -20.44
N VAL A 85 -1.51 -17.51 -19.65
CA VAL A 85 -0.04 -17.53 -19.69
C VAL A 85 0.47 -18.79 -19.01
N ASP A 86 1.14 -19.64 -19.79
CA ASP A 86 1.74 -20.90 -19.38
C ASP A 86 3.16 -21.05 -19.95
N ALA A 87 3.73 -22.25 -19.88
CA ALA A 87 5.09 -22.52 -20.35
C ALA A 87 5.33 -22.17 -21.83
N GLU A 88 4.32 -22.25 -22.69
CA GLU A 88 4.47 -21.88 -24.11
C GLU A 88 4.73 -20.38 -24.24
N TRP A 89 3.95 -19.56 -23.52
CA TRP A 89 4.12 -18.10 -23.52
C TRP A 89 5.52 -17.71 -23.02
N LEU A 90 5.99 -18.34 -21.94
CA LEU A 90 7.31 -18.09 -21.38
C LEU A 90 8.43 -18.41 -22.37
N ALA A 91 8.29 -19.46 -23.19
CA ALA A 91 9.25 -19.77 -24.24
C ALA A 91 9.40 -18.63 -25.28
N TYR A 92 8.30 -17.98 -25.66
CA TYR A 92 8.36 -16.80 -26.54
C TYR A 92 8.92 -15.58 -25.82
N LEU A 93 8.58 -15.37 -24.55
CA LEU A 93 9.07 -14.26 -23.71
C LEU A 93 10.59 -14.31 -23.52
N GLY A 94 11.15 -15.51 -23.37
CA GLY A 94 12.60 -15.72 -23.28
C GLY A 94 13.41 -15.22 -24.50
N SER A 95 12.74 -14.99 -25.64
CA SER A 95 13.39 -14.49 -26.85
C SER A 95 13.40 -12.95 -26.96
N PHE A 96 12.83 -12.21 -26.01
CA PHE A 96 12.78 -10.75 -26.07
C PHE A 96 14.14 -10.13 -25.77
N ARG A 97 14.63 -9.25 -26.65
CA ARG A 97 15.99 -8.71 -26.59
C ARG A 97 16.12 -7.51 -25.65
N TYR A 98 15.05 -6.73 -25.49
CA TYR A 98 15.05 -5.45 -24.77
C TYR A 98 14.07 -5.42 -23.60
N LEU A 99 13.52 -6.58 -23.22
CA LEU A 99 12.57 -6.66 -22.11
C LEU A 99 13.27 -6.30 -20.80
N GLY A 100 12.86 -5.19 -20.21
CA GLY A 100 13.34 -4.68 -18.93
C GLY A 100 12.40 -5.00 -17.78
N ILE A 101 11.10 -5.11 -18.04
CA ILE A 101 10.07 -5.33 -17.02
C ILE A 101 9.16 -6.47 -17.48
N LEU A 102 9.03 -7.50 -16.66
CA LEU A 102 8.12 -8.62 -16.87
C LEU A 102 7.28 -8.88 -15.62
N LYS A 103 5.98 -8.62 -15.72
CA LYS A 103 5.02 -8.87 -14.63
C LYS A 103 4.10 -10.03 -14.98
N LEU A 104 4.15 -11.05 -14.15
CA LEU A 104 3.42 -12.31 -14.27
C LEU A 104 2.66 -12.64 -12.98
N ALA A 105 2.38 -11.65 -12.14
CA ALA A 105 1.69 -11.88 -10.86
C ALA A 105 0.36 -12.60 -11.06
N ASP A 106 0.00 -13.53 -10.17
CA ASP A 106 -1.24 -14.33 -10.24
C ASP A 106 -1.46 -15.09 -11.56
N CYS A 107 -0.39 -15.43 -12.30
CA CYS A 107 -0.45 -16.29 -13.49
C CYS A 107 -0.43 -17.78 -13.10
N LYS A 108 -1.61 -18.33 -12.78
CA LYS A 108 -1.78 -19.68 -12.17
C LYS A 108 -1.22 -20.87 -12.96
N LYS A 109 -0.98 -20.73 -14.26
CA LYS A 109 -0.42 -21.80 -15.11
C LYS A 109 1.10 -21.72 -15.26
N VAL A 110 1.74 -20.65 -14.80
CA VAL A 110 3.20 -20.54 -14.78
C VAL A 110 3.71 -21.37 -13.61
N ASP A 111 4.56 -22.35 -13.90
CA ASP A 111 5.23 -23.18 -12.91
C ASP A 111 6.75 -22.98 -12.97
N HIS A 112 7.47 -23.53 -11.98
CA HIS A 112 8.92 -23.43 -11.90
C HIS A 112 9.64 -23.96 -13.14
N SER A 113 9.04 -24.91 -13.87
CA SER A 113 9.64 -25.46 -15.08
C SER A 113 9.65 -24.42 -16.19
N ALA A 114 8.60 -23.62 -16.34
CA ALA A 114 8.47 -22.57 -17.36
C ALA A 114 9.51 -21.43 -17.23
N ILE A 115 9.98 -21.15 -16.00
CA ILE A 115 10.93 -20.06 -15.71
C ILE A 115 12.29 -20.25 -16.39
N TRP A 116 12.65 -21.48 -16.75
CA TRP A 116 13.89 -21.76 -17.48
C TRP A 116 14.06 -20.89 -18.73
N ALA A 117 12.96 -20.54 -19.41
CA ALA A 117 12.96 -19.75 -20.63
C ALA A 117 13.48 -18.31 -20.41
N LEU A 118 13.41 -17.81 -19.17
CA LEU A 118 13.90 -16.47 -18.81
C LEU A 118 15.40 -16.45 -18.44
N SER A 119 16.06 -17.61 -18.43
CA SER A 119 17.46 -17.71 -18.02
C SER A 119 18.36 -16.84 -18.90
N GLY A 120 19.27 -16.08 -18.29
CA GLY A 120 20.25 -15.27 -19.01
C GLY A 120 19.71 -14.01 -19.70
N MET A 121 18.49 -13.55 -19.38
CA MET A 121 17.92 -12.30 -19.92
C MET A 121 18.66 -11.05 -19.42
N SER A 122 19.75 -10.67 -20.09
CA SER A 122 20.67 -9.60 -19.67
C SER A 122 20.12 -8.18 -19.53
N MET A 123 18.89 -7.92 -19.99
CA MET A 123 18.25 -6.59 -19.92
C MET A 123 17.13 -6.53 -18.88
N LEU A 124 16.73 -7.68 -18.33
CA LEU A 124 15.58 -7.75 -17.42
C LEU A 124 15.98 -7.19 -16.05
N LYS A 125 15.32 -6.10 -15.65
CA LYS A 125 15.56 -5.37 -14.41
C LYS A 125 14.49 -5.63 -13.35
N GLU A 126 13.26 -5.87 -13.77
CA GLU A 126 12.12 -6.11 -12.89
C GLU A 126 11.40 -7.38 -13.31
N LEU A 127 11.29 -8.32 -12.38
CA LEU A 127 10.54 -9.55 -12.54
C LEU A 127 9.54 -9.70 -11.39
N ASP A 128 8.26 -9.79 -11.73
CA ASP A 128 7.18 -10.05 -10.78
C ASP A 128 6.54 -11.41 -11.04
N LEU A 129 6.68 -12.30 -10.06
CA LEU A 129 6.10 -13.65 -10.02
C LEU A 129 5.20 -13.83 -8.79
N SER A 130 4.77 -12.74 -8.15
CA SER A 130 3.94 -12.77 -6.95
C SER A 130 2.65 -13.59 -7.18
N ARG A 131 2.23 -14.35 -6.17
CA ARG A 131 1.04 -15.23 -6.19
C ARG A 131 1.10 -16.36 -7.22
N CYS A 132 2.25 -16.62 -7.84
CA CYS A 132 2.46 -17.82 -8.64
C CYS A 132 2.90 -18.98 -7.75
N SER A 133 1.95 -19.62 -7.06
CA SER A 133 2.21 -20.68 -6.06
C SER A 133 2.95 -21.91 -6.58
N ARG A 134 3.01 -22.11 -7.91
CA ARG A 134 3.76 -23.20 -8.56
C ARG A 134 5.24 -22.89 -8.81
N ILE A 135 5.67 -21.66 -8.51
CA ILE A 135 7.09 -21.28 -8.47
C ILE A 135 7.67 -21.77 -7.15
N THR A 136 8.69 -22.62 -7.23
CA THR A 136 9.39 -23.23 -6.09
C THR A 136 10.88 -22.91 -6.18
N ASP A 137 11.67 -23.39 -5.21
CA ASP A 137 13.14 -23.26 -5.19
C ASP A 137 13.81 -23.70 -6.50
N ALA A 138 13.22 -24.64 -7.24
CA ALA A 138 13.72 -25.09 -8.53
C ALA A 138 13.71 -23.98 -9.59
N GLY A 139 12.69 -23.11 -9.58
CA GLY A 139 12.56 -21.99 -10.51
C GLY A 139 13.59 -20.89 -10.25
N ILE A 140 13.96 -20.67 -8.99
CA ILE A 140 14.94 -19.65 -8.60
C ILE A 140 16.33 -19.92 -9.19
N LYS A 141 16.70 -21.20 -9.37
CA LYS A 141 17.98 -21.58 -10.00
C LYS A 141 18.15 -20.98 -11.40
N HIS A 142 17.05 -20.69 -12.09
CA HIS A 142 17.06 -20.03 -13.39
C HIS A 142 17.09 -18.50 -13.26
N ILE A 143 16.35 -17.95 -12.28
CA ILE A 143 16.27 -16.50 -12.03
C ILE A 143 17.63 -15.93 -11.61
N VAL A 144 18.42 -16.68 -10.82
CA VAL A 144 19.75 -16.22 -10.37
C VAL A 144 20.77 -16.07 -11.51
N SER A 145 20.46 -16.52 -12.72
CA SER A 145 21.28 -16.26 -13.92
C SER A 145 21.03 -14.90 -14.58
N ILE A 146 20.06 -14.14 -14.07
CA ILE A 146 19.64 -12.84 -14.59
C ILE A 146 20.31 -11.73 -13.77
N ASP A 147 21.61 -11.54 -13.99
CA ASP A 147 22.45 -10.60 -13.21
C ASP A 147 22.00 -9.13 -13.29
N SER A 148 21.16 -8.78 -14.26
CA SER A 148 20.61 -7.44 -14.45
C SER A 148 19.43 -7.10 -13.53
N LEU A 149 18.92 -8.06 -12.75
CA LEU A 149 17.76 -7.84 -11.88
C LEU A 149 18.07 -6.82 -10.78
N GLU A 150 17.22 -5.80 -10.74
CA GLU A 150 17.20 -4.75 -9.72
C GLU A 150 16.00 -4.93 -8.78
N LYS A 151 14.88 -5.45 -9.29
CA LYS A 151 13.64 -5.69 -8.54
C LYS A 151 13.10 -7.09 -8.76
N LEU A 152 12.79 -7.78 -7.66
CA LEU A 152 12.27 -9.13 -7.69
C LEU A 152 11.10 -9.27 -6.72
N HIS A 153 9.92 -9.59 -7.28
CA HIS A 153 8.72 -9.85 -6.51
C HIS A 153 8.37 -11.34 -6.56
N LEU A 154 8.31 -11.96 -5.39
CA LEU A 154 8.09 -13.39 -5.21
C LEU A 154 7.05 -13.67 -4.11
N SER A 155 6.26 -12.67 -3.72
CA SER A 155 5.31 -12.79 -2.62
C SER A 155 4.32 -13.94 -2.86
N GLU A 156 3.94 -14.67 -1.81
CA GLU A 156 2.95 -15.75 -1.88
C GLU A 156 3.29 -16.84 -2.93
N THR A 157 4.57 -17.15 -3.12
CA THR A 157 5.05 -18.27 -3.96
C THR A 157 5.40 -19.50 -3.11
N GLY A 158 5.66 -20.65 -3.75
CA GLY A 158 6.01 -21.91 -3.09
C GLY A 158 7.50 -22.02 -2.70
N LEU A 159 8.12 -20.89 -2.34
CA LEU A 159 9.51 -20.82 -1.92
C LEU A 159 9.72 -21.34 -0.51
N THR A 160 10.93 -21.86 -0.26
CA THR A 160 11.41 -22.17 1.09
C THR A 160 12.70 -21.41 1.38
N ASP A 161 13.24 -21.58 2.58
CA ASP A 161 14.58 -21.08 2.94
C ASP A 161 15.65 -21.37 1.88
N ASN A 162 15.62 -22.55 1.26
CA ASN A 162 16.65 -22.92 0.28
C ASN A 162 16.56 -22.07 -0.99
N GLY A 163 15.36 -21.78 -1.48
CA GLY A 163 15.15 -20.90 -2.63
C GLY A 163 15.59 -19.48 -2.33
N VAL A 164 15.21 -18.94 -1.15
CA VAL A 164 15.62 -17.60 -0.71
C VAL A 164 17.14 -17.49 -0.60
N MET A 165 17.81 -18.52 -0.08
CA MET A 165 19.28 -18.55 -0.01
C MET A 165 19.95 -18.41 -1.37
N LEU A 166 19.36 -18.92 -2.46
CA LEU A 166 19.91 -18.76 -3.81
C LEU A 166 19.83 -17.31 -4.30
N ILE A 167 18.83 -16.55 -3.87
CA ILE A 167 18.64 -15.14 -4.25
C ILE A 167 19.82 -14.26 -3.82
N SER A 168 20.59 -14.67 -2.81
CA SER A 168 21.82 -13.99 -2.37
C SER A 168 22.87 -13.80 -3.49
N ALA A 169 22.76 -14.53 -4.61
CA ALA A 169 23.59 -14.32 -5.80
C ALA A 169 23.29 -12.99 -6.53
N LEU A 170 22.05 -12.48 -6.47
CA LEU A 170 21.59 -11.30 -7.18
C LEU A 170 21.93 -9.99 -6.43
N LYS A 171 23.23 -9.68 -6.34
CA LYS A 171 23.76 -8.55 -5.54
C LYS A 171 23.31 -7.16 -6.02
N GLY A 172 22.76 -7.08 -7.24
CA GLY A 172 22.21 -5.85 -7.82
C GLY A 172 20.81 -5.46 -7.31
N LEU A 173 20.15 -6.33 -6.55
CA LEU A 173 18.78 -6.07 -6.07
C LEU A 173 18.71 -4.84 -5.17
N ASN A 174 17.80 -3.93 -5.52
CA ASN A 174 17.38 -2.80 -4.69
C ASN A 174 15.98 -3.01 -4.08
N LEU A 175 15.15 -3.88 -4.69
CA LEU A 175 13.84 -4.27 -4.18
C LEU A 175 13.71 -5.79 -4.16
N LEU A 176 13.35 -6.32 -3.01
CA LEU A 176 13.06 -7.73 -2.83
C LEU A 176 11.77 -7.89 -2.01
N ASP A 177 10.77 -8.51 -2.63
CA ASP A 177 9.50 -8.86 -1.99
C ASP A 177 9.37 -10.38 -1.88
N LEU A 178 9.37 -10.85 -0.64
CA LEU A 178 9.27 -12.24 -0.20
C LEU A 178 8.07 -12.45 0.75
N GLY A 179 7.11 -11.53 0.75
CA GLY A 179 5.98 -11.57 1.67
C GLY A 179 5.10 -12.81 1.48
N GLY A 180 4.58 -13.38 2.56
CA GLY A 180 3.72 -14.57 2.54
C GLY A 180 4.45 -15.87 2.18
N ILE A 181 5.79 -15.90 2.23
CA ILE A 181 6.60 -17.11 2.08
C ILE A 181 6.96 -17.66 3.47
N HIS A 182 6.91 -18.98 3.62
CA HIS A 182 7.40 -19.69 4.81
C HIS A 182 8.93 -19.69 4.87
N MET A 183 9.52 -18.61 5.39
CA MET A 183 10.96 -18.50 5.59
C MET A 183 11.34 -18.14 7.03
N THR A 184 12.52 -18.57 7.45
CA THR A 184 13.06 -18.42 8.81
C THR A 184 14.27 -17.47 8.86
N ASP A 185 14.80 -17.24 10.06
CA ASP A 185 16.03 -16.47 10.28
C ASP A 185 17.25 -16.97 9.47
N LYS A 186 17.28 -18.26 9.13
CA LYS A 186 18.35 -18.83 8.29
C LYS A 186 18.35 -18.22 6.89
N ALA A 187 17.17 -18.09 6.28
CA ALA A 187 17.02 -17.47 4.97
C ALA A 187 17.40 -15.99 5.00
N LEU A 188 16.88 -15.23 5.96
CA LEU A 188 17.20 -13.80 6.07
C LEU A 188 18.70 -13.55 6.27
N ARG A 189 19.38 -14.39 7.08
CA ARG A 189 20.85 -14.34 7.26
C ARG A 189 21.61 -14.46 5.95
N SER A 190 21.16 -15.31 5.03
CA SER A 190 21.83 -15.48 3.74
C SER A 190 21.76 -14.24 2.84
N LEU A 191 20.72 -13.42 3.02
CA LEU A 191 20.50 -12.21 2.23
C LEU A 191 21.41 -11.05 2.64
N GLN A 192 22.17 -11.15 3.74
CA GLN A 192 23.03 -10.07 4.26
C GLN A 192 24.03 -9.49 3.24
N VAL A 193 24.33 -10.23 2.16
CA VAL A 193 25.21 -9.80 1.07
C VAL A 193 24.56 -8.79 0.12
N LEU A 194 23.22 -8.66 0.14
CA LEU A 194 22.43 -7.77 -0.72
C LEU A 194 22.44 -6.32 -0.19
N THR A 195 23.63 -5.73 -0.11
CA THR A 195 23.87 -4.41 0.50
C THR A 195 23.26 -3.22 -0.26
N GLN A 196 22.73 -3.45 -1.46
CA GLN A 196 22.04 -2.44 -2.28
C GLN A 196 20.54 -2.37 -2.01
N LEU A 197 19.97 -3.24 -1.17
CA LEU A 197 18.55 -3.24 -0.87
C LEU A 197 18.09 -1.92 -0.25
N GLU A 198 17.10 -1.32 -0.89
CA GLU A 198 16.35 -0.15 -0.42
C GLU A 198 14.94 -0.52 0.04
N HIS A 199 14.39 -1.62 -0.48
CA HIS A 199 13.05 -2.11 -0.17
C HIS A 199 13.10 -3.62 0.12
N LEU A 200 12.67 -4.00 1.32
CA LEU A 200 12.53 -5.39 1.72
C LEU A 200 11.12 -5.62 2.28
N ASP A 201 10.37 -6.51 1.64
CA ASP A 201 9.10 -7.01 2.16
C ASP A 201 9.23 -8.49 2.51
N ILE A 202 8.95 -8.83 3.76
CA ILE A 202 9.08 -10.16 4.34
C ILE A 202 7.89 -10.46 5.28
N TRP A 203 6.73 -9.85 5.01
CA TRP A 203 5.53 -10.07 5.83
C TRP A 203 5.14 -11.56 5.89
N GLY A 204 4.50 -11.98 6.98
CA GLY A 204 3.96 -13.35 7.10
C GLY A 204 5.02 -14.46 7.14
N SER A 205 6.27 -14.11 7.43
CA SER A 205 7.38 -15.05 7.60
C SER A 205 7.62 -15.42 9.07
N GLU A 206 8.37 -16.49 9.32
CA GLU A 206 8.68 -16.99 10.66
C GLU A 206 9.96 -16.35 11.23
N ILE A 207 10.21 -15.08 10.89
CA ILE A 207 11.39 -14.34 11.34
C ILE A 207 11.23 -13.89 12.78
N THR A 208 12.30 -14.04 13.56
CA THR A 208 12.42 -13.61 14.95
C THR A 208 13.40 -12.43 15.09
N ASP A 209 13.56 -11.94 16.32
CA ASP A 209 14.57 -10.92 16.66
C ASP A 209 16.00 -11.32 16.26
N GLU A 210 16.32 -12.62 16.25
CA GLU A 210 17.64 -13.10 15.82
C GLU A 210 17.87 -12.82 14.32
N GLY A 211 16.88 -13.11 13.47
CA GLY A 211 16.95 -12.80 12.05
C GLY A 211 16.93 -11.29 11.81
N ALA A 212 16.07 -10.55 12.52
CA ALA A 212 15.98 -9.11 12.41
C ALA A 212 17.30 -8.39 12.73
N SER A 213 18.15 -8.96 13.58
CA SER A 213 19.47 -8.41 13.90
C SER A 213 20.39 -8.20 12.68
N ILE A 214 20.14 -8.94 11.59
CA ILE A 214 20.89 -8.86 10.33
C ILE A 214 20.46 -7.66 9.48
N LEU A 215 19.28 -7.09 9.71
CA LEU A 215 18.75 -5.98 8.92
C LEU A 215 19.68 -4.76 8.90
N LYS A 216 20.54 -4.61 9.92
CA LYS A 216 21.60 -3.58 9.97
C LYS A 216 22.61 -3.67 8.81
N ALA A 217 22.74 -4.83 8.16
CA ALA A 217 23.59 -5.02 6.99
C ALA A 217 23.03 -4.28 5.75
N PHE A 218 21.72 -4.06 5.69
CA PHE A 218 21.04 -3.34 4.62
C PHE A 218 21.13 -1.84 4.84
N THR A 219 22.34 -1.29 4.69
CA THR A 219 22.62 0.13 5.00
C THR A 219 21.82 1.13 4.16
N ARG A 220 21.29 0.72 3.00
CA ARG A 220 20.45 1.55 2.11
C ARG A 220 18.95 1.37 2.33
N LEU A 221 18.53 0.53 3.29
CA LEU A 221 17.14 0.17 3.49
C LEU A 221 16.28 1.38 3.90
N ARG A 222 15.24 1.64 3.11
CA ARG A 222 14.27 2.73 3.29
C ARG A 222 12.86 2.23 3.56
N PHE A 223 12.51 1.06 3.03
CA PHE A 223 11.23 0.41 3.23
C PHE A 223 11.44 -0.97 3.83
N LEU A 224 10.76 -1.24 4.95
CA LEU A 224 10.73 -2.54 5.59
C LEU A 224 9.30 -2.90 5.99
N ASN A 225 8.85 -4.07 5.54
CA ASN A 225 7.61 -4.67 6.00
C ASN A 225 7.92 -6.02 6.67
N VAL A 226 7.69 -6.07 7.98
CA VAL A 226 7.81 -7.26 8.84
C VAL A 226 6.48 -7.59 9.51
N SER A 227 5.36 -7.15 8.93
CA SER A 227 4.05 -7.45 9.47
C SER A 227 3.80 -8.95 9.53
N TRP A 228 3.01 -9.41 10.49
CA TRP A 228 2.72 -10.84 10.68
C TRP A 228 3.98 -11.70 10.88
N THR A 229 5.01 -11.19 11.55
CA THR A 229 6.21 -11.94 11.93
C THR A 229 6.35 -12.06 13.46
N HIS A 230 7.37 -12.76 13.93
CA HIS A 230 7.72 -12.83 15.35
C HIS A 230 8.78 -11.78 15.74
N VAL A 231 9.01 -10.77 14.89
CA VAL A 231 9.92 -9.68 15.21
C VAL A 231 9.27 -8.74 16.21
N THR A 232 9.94 -8.58 17.33
CA THR A 232 9.53 -7.71 18.43
C THR A 232 10.49 -6.57 18.71
N ARG A 233 11.77 -6.74 18.32
CA ARG A 233 12.83 -5.75 18.46
C ARG A 233 13.58 -5.60 17.14
N LEU A 234 13.66 -4.36 16.64
CA LEU A 234 14.49 -4.04 15.48
C LEU A 234 15.85 -3.47 15.89
N PRO A 235 16.93 -3.74 15.11
CA PRO A 235 18.20 -3.05 15.29
C PRO A 235 18.09 -1.57 14.86
N PRO A 236 19.12 -0.74 15.11
CA PRO A 236 19.16 0.63 14.61
C PRO A 236 19.18 0.67 13.07
N LEU A 237 18.17 1.30 12.47
CA LEU A 237 18.02 1.41 11.00
C LEU A 237 17.94 2.90 10.58
N PRO A 238 19.07 3.62 10.50
CA PRO A 238 19.10 5.09 10.42
C PRO A 238 18.54 5.68 9.12
N ASN A 239 18.46 4.90 8.04
CA ASN A 239 17.97 5.35 6.74
C ASN A 239 16.50 5.00 6.47
N MET A 240 15.83 4.35 7.44
CA MET A 240 14.46 3.90 7.28
C MET A 240 13.49 5.06 7.10
N LYS A 241 12.56 4.92 6.15
CA LYS A 241 11.51 5.89 5.84
C LYS A 241 10.11 5.32 6.04
N TYR A 242 9.94 4.04 5.72
CA TYR A 242 8.67 3.34 5.77
C TYR A 242 8.88 2.05 6.58
N LEU A 243 8.13 1.92 7.67
CA LEU A 243 8.16 0.72 8.50
C LEU A 243 6.74 0.20 8.69
N ASN A 244 6.53 -1.08 8.39
CA ASN A 244 5.30 -1.79 8.68
C ASN A 244 5.57 -2.95 9.65
N MET A 245 4.96 -2.89 10.82
CA MET A 245 4.99 -3.91 11.88
C MET A 245 3.56 -4.29 12.31
N SER A 246 2.60 -4.27 11.37
CA SER A 246 1.22 -4.66 11.64
C SER A 246 1.14 -6.11 12.13
N ASN A 247 0.21 -6.39 13.05
CA ASN A 247 0.01 -7.72 13.63
C ASN A 247 1.27 -8.31 14.29
N CYS A 248 2.18 -7.46 14.78
CA CYS A 248 3.34 -7.87 15.57
C CYS A 248 3.18 -7.44 17.04
N THR A 249 4.01 -8.00 17.92
CA THR A 249 4.22 -7.45 19.27
C THR A 249 5.46 -6.59 19.24
N ILE A 250 5.36 -5.28 19.53
CA ILE A 250 6.46 -4.32 19.38
C ILE A 250 6.98 -3.94 20.77
N TYR A 251 8.23 -4.32 21.06
CA TYR A 251 8.97 -3.87 22.25
C TYR A 251 9.90 -2.70 21.96
N SER A 252 10.51 -2.66 20.77
CA SER A 252 11.42 -1.58 20.38
C SER A 252 11.65 -1.56 18.87
N ILE A 253 11.76 -0.38 18.29
CA ILE A 253 12.13 -0.21 16.87
C ILE A 253 13.56 0.30 16.66
N ARG A 254 14.32 0.49 17.74
CA ARG A 254 15.67 1.09 17.72
C ARG A 254 16.77 0.19 18.29
N GLY A 255 16.42 -0.74 19.18
CA GLY A 255 17.32 -1.78 19.70
C GLY A 255 18.45 -1.25 20.60
N GLY A 256 18.27 -1.39 21.93
CA GLY A 256 19.30 -1.07 22.94
C GLY A 256 19.52 0.44 23.20
N ASP A 257 20.56 0.78 23.95
CA ASP A 257 20.93 2.15 24.38
C ASP A 257 21.45 3.07 23.25
N SER A 258 21.20 2.74 21.98
CA SER A 258 21.66 3.57 20.87
C SER A 258 21.01 4.95 20.95
N GLU A 259 21.75 6.05 20.74
CA GLU A 259 21.19 7.42 20.64
C GLU A 259 20.56 7.74 19.25
N VAL A 260 20.55 6.77 18.32
CA VAL A 260 20.17 7.00 16.93
C VAL A 260 18.66 7.10 16.74
N HIS A 261 18.17 8.29 16.41
CA HIS A 261 16.77 8.49 16.03
C HIS A 261 16.52 8.09 14.57
N ILE A 262 15.37 7.50 14.31
CA ILE A 262 14.98 6.98 13.00
C ILE A 262 14.16 8.05 12.28
N PRO A 263 14.58 8.53 11.10
CA PRO A 263 13.87 9.56 10.35
C PRO A 263 12.71 8.98 9.53
N LEU A 264 11.80 8.26 10.20
CA LEU A 264 10.60 7.66 9.61
C LEU A 264 9.67 8.76 9.08
N GLN A 265 9.09 8.48 7.92
CA GLN A 265 8.02 9.27 7.32
C GLN A 265 6.65 8.62 7.55
N LYS A 266 6.62 7.29 7.51
CA LYS A 266 5.42 6.47 7.66
C LYS A 266 5.70 5.27 8.56
N PHE A 267 4.82 5.07 9.53
CA PHE A 267 4.81 3.90 10.39
C PHE A 267 3.40 3.30 10.41
N THR A 268 3.32 2.01 10.11
CA THR A 268 2.07 1.24 10.14
C THR A 268 2.24 0.11 11.13
N ALA A 269 1.41 0.11 12.17
CA ALA A 269 1.40 -0.87 13.23
C ALA A 269 -0.04 -1.35 13.48
N SER A 270 -0.85 -1.48 12.43
CA SER A 270 -2.25 -1.88 12.56
C SER A 270 -2.36 -3.26 13.23
N ALA A 271 -3.27 -3.40 14.18
CA ALA A 271 -3.50 -4.57 15.02
C ALA A 271 -2.24 -5.05 15.76
N ALA A 272 -1.25 -4.18 15.97
CA ALA A 272 -0.06 -4.51 16.75
C ALA A 272 -0.31 -4.39 18.27
N SER A 273 0.43 -5.17 19.05
CA SER A 273 0.52 -5.00 20.50
C SER A 273 1.78 -4.21 20.81
N ILE A 274 1.63 -2.93 21.17
CA ILE A 274 2.76 -2.05 21.48
C ILE A 274 2.91 -2.00 23.00
N VAL A 275 4.06 -2.45 23.50
CA VAL A 275 4.30 -2.59 24.94
C VAL A 275 4.60 -1.25 25.59
N ASP A 276 5.43 -0.43 24.93
CA ASP A 276 5.77 0.91 25.37
C ASP A 276 5.66 1.89 24.18
N VAL A 277 4.55 2.61 24.15
CA VAL A 277 4.24 3.57 23.09
C VAL A 277 5.21 4.77 23.13
N ASP A 278 5.65 5.16 24.33
CA ASP A 278 6.55 6.30 24.51
C ASP A 278 7.97 5.98 24.06
N GLU A 279 8.45 4.75 24.32
CA GLU A 279 9.73 4.25 23.78
C GLU A 279 9.73 4.31 22.25
N VAL A 280 8.70 3.76 21.61
CA VAL A 280 8.59 3.73 20.15
C VAL A 280 8.60 5.14 19.58
N PHE A 281 7.79 6.06 20.09
CA PHE A 281 7.75 7.43 19.57
C PHE A 281 8.99 8.25 19.92
N SER A 282 9.64 8.01 21.05
CA SER A 282 10.91 8.66 21.41
C SER A 282 12.03 8.29 20.43
N SER A 283 11.95 7.11 19.81
CA SER A 283 12.94 6.65 18.84
C SER A 283 12.83 7.34 17.47
N ILE A 284 11.69 7.97 17.16
CA ILE A 284 11.39 8.54 15.84
C ILE A 284 11.72 10.05 15.81
N VAL A 285 12.28 10.53 14.69
CA VAL A 285 12.47 11.96 14.45
C VAL A 285 11.13 12.63 14.14
N ALA A 286 10.61 13.42 15.08
CA ALA A 286 9.27 14.01 14.97
C ALA A 286 9.05 14.95 13.76
N SER A 287 10.11 15.57 13.23
CA SER A 287 10.00 16.51 12.09
C SER A 287 9.82 15.82 10.74
N SER A 288 10.19 14.55 10.60
CA SER A 288 10.03 13.79 9.35
C SER A 288 8.73 12.98 9.29
N PHE A 289 8.05 12.82 10.42
CA PHE A 289 7.00 11.84 10.60
C PHE A 289 5.62 12.39 10.23
N SER A 290 5.02 11.83 9.16
CA SER A 290 3.82 12.37 8.50
C SER A 290 2.61 11.43 8.51
N PHE A 291 2.85 10.12 8.57
CA PHE A 291 1.81 9.09 8.50
C PHE A 291 1.96 8.09 9.64
N LEU A 292 0.87 7.89 10.38
CA LEU A 292 0.78 6.90 11.43
C LEU A 292 -0.55 6.14 11.33
N ASP A 293 -0.46 4.82 11.26
CA ASP A 293 -1.60 3.92 11.41
C ASP A 293 -1.34 2.98 12.58
N MET A 294 -2.19 3.10 13.60
CA MET A 294 -2.24 2.23 14.77
C MET A 294 -3.66 1.70 14.99
N SER A 295 -4.41 1.55 13.90
CA SER A 295 -5.75 0.99 13.95
C SER A 295 -5.73 -0.41 14.57
N GLY A 296 -6.69 -0.78 15.42
CA GLY A 296 -6.72 -2.10 16.06
C GLY A 296 -5.72 -2.30 17.20
N CYS A 297 -4.88 -1.31 17.52
CA CYS A 297 -3.94 -1.41 18.64
C CYS A 297 -4.66 -1.25 19.99
N SER A 298 -4.21 -2.00 21.00
CA SER A 298 -4.63 -1.79 22.39
C SER A 298 -3.85 -0.64 23.02
N LEU A 299 -4.19 0.60 22.66
CA LEU A 299 -3.55 1.80 23.19
C LEU A 299 -4.27 2.27 24.46
N SER A 300 -3.50 2.49 25.54
CA SER A 300 -4.00 3.08 26.80
C SER A 300 -3.65 4.55 26.97
N ASN A 301 -2.59 5.03 26.29
CA ASN A 301 -2.15 6.42 26.33
C ASN A 301 -1.46 6.79 25.00
N LEU A 302 -1.53 8.07 24.62
CA LEU A 302 -0.96 8.64 23.40
C LEU A 302 0.05 9.78 23.70
N TYR A 303 0.59 9.84 24.91
CA TYR A 303 1.51 10.91 25.36
C TYR A 303 2.66 11.18 24.39
N GLY A 304 3.32 10.13 23.86
CA GLY A 304 4.37 10.27 22.85
C GLY A 304 3.96 11.00 21.56
N LEU A 305 2.68 10.97 21.18
CA LEU A 305 2.18 11.61 19.95
C LEU A 305 2.21 13.13 19.99
N GLN A 306 2.11 13.75 21.17
CA GLN A 306 2.02 15.21 21.28
C GLN A 306 3.25 15.95 20.70
N LYS A 307 4.38 15.25 20.54
CA LYS A 307 5.62 15.77 19.95
C LYS A 307 5.62 15.72 18.42
N MET A 308 4.74 14.92 17.80
CA MET A 308 4.69 14.66 16.35
C MET A 308 3.97 15.76 15.57
N LYS A 309 4.41 17.01 15.69
CA LYS A 309 3.75 18.20 15.07
C LYS A 309 3.74 18.20 13.53
N SER A 310 4.45 17.27 12.89
CA SER A 310 4.45 17.13 11.42
C SER A 310 3.47 16.09 10.89
N LEU A 311 2.72 15.42 11.78
CA LEU A 311 1.79 14.37 11.40
C LEU A 311 0.62 14.93 10.58
N GLU A 312 0.38 14.34 9.42
CA GLU A 312 -0.71 14.72 8.51
C GLU A 312 -1.82 13.67 8.48
N HIS A 313 -1.48 12.40 8.72
CA HIS A 313 -2.40 11.28 8.71
C HIS A 313 -2.28 10.46 10.00
N LEU A 314 -3.39 10.33 10.71
CA LEU A 314 -3.51 9.53 11.93
C LEU A 314 -4.72 8.60 11.86
N ASP A 315 -4.47 7.30 11.92
CA ASP A 315 -5.51 6.29 12.07
C ASP A 315 -5.42 5.60 13.44
N LEU A 316 -6.47 5.75 14.24
CA LEU A 316 -6.65 5.13 15.55
C LEU A 316 -7.93 4.27 15.58
N SER A 317 -8.45 3.88 14.42
CA SER A 317 -9.70 3.11 14.31
C SER A 317 -9.60 1.78 15.07
N LEU A 318 -10.71 1.22 15.53
CA LEU A 318 -10.75 -0.10 16.18
C LEU A 318 -9.85 -0.21 17.44
N SER A 319 -9.50 0.92 18.05
CA SER A 319 -8.68 0.98 19.26
C SER A 319 -9.53 1.23 20.51
N ARG A 320 -8.92 1.16 21.70
CA ARG A 320 -9.58 1.45 22.99
C ARG A 320 -9.52 2.92 23.39
N VAL A 321 -9.23 3.82 22.45
CA VAL A 321 -9.12 5.26 22.68
C VAL A 321 -10.45 5.85 23.14
N THR A 322 -10.39 6.70 24.16
CA THR A 322 -11.49 7.50 24.71
C THR A 322 -11.19 9.00 24.54
N ASP A 323 -12.13 9.87 24.94
CA ASP A 323 -12.01 11.32 24.78
C ASP A 323 -10.75 11.91 25.44
N ASP A 324 -10.30 11.35 26.57
CA ASP A 324 -9.07 11.78 27.26
C ASP A 324 -7.83 11.71 26.35
N ALA A 325 -7.76 10.72 25.46
CA ALA A 325 -6.61 10.59 24.56
C ALA A 325 -6.63 11.60 23.41
N ILE A 326 -7.79 12.22 23.14
CA ILE A 326 -7.98 13.21 22.08
C ILE A 326 -7.28 14.53 22.42
N GLU A 327 -7.04 14.82 23.70
CA GLU A 327 -6.19 15.95 24.09
C GLU A 327 -4.77 15.83 23.51
N TYR A 328 -4.21 14.63 23.42
CA TYR A 328 -2.92 14.40 22.77
C TYR A 328 -3.00 14.60 21.25
N VAL A 329 -4.12 14.22 20.63
CA VAL A 329 -4.36 14.44 19.20
C VAL A 329 -4.52 15.92 18.88
N ALA A 330 -5.27 16.67 19.69
CA ALA A 330 -5.40 18.12 19.59
C ALA A 330 -4.03 18.82 19.67
N ASN A 331 -3.12 18.28 20.49
CA ASN A 331 -1.75 18.78 20.56
C ASN A 331 -0.93 18.54 19.28
N ILE A 332 -1.23 17.54 18.44
CA ILE A 332 -0.54 17.34 17.15
C ILE A 332 -0.70 18.60 16.27
N GLY A 333 -1.92 19.15 16.23
CA GLY A 333 -2.20 20.50 15.78
C GLY A 333 -2.32 20.69 14.26
N MET A 334 -1.73 21.78 13.77
CA MET A 334 -2.04 22.42 12.48
C MET A 334 -1.83 21.56 11.23
N LYS A 335 -0.96 20.55 11.23
CA LYS A 335 -0.68 19.77 10.00
C LYS A 335 -1.62 18.60 9.77
N LEU A 336 -2.41 18.22 10.78
CA LEU A 336 -3.28 17.05 10.67
C LEU A 336 -4.36 17.29 9.61
N ARG A 337 -4.44 16.40 8.61
CA ARG A 337 -5.39 16.45 7.49
C ARG A 337 -6.37 15.30 7.51
N TYR A 338 -5.95 14.15 8.02
CA TYR A 338 -6.78 12.95 8.12
C TYR A 338 -6.73 12.42 9.56
N LEU A 339 -7.91 12.19 10.12
CA LEU A 339 -8.10 11.55 11.41
C LEU A 339 -9.22 10.51 11.32
N SER A 340 -8.91 9.26 11.65
CA SER A 340 -9.92 8.23 11.85
C SER A 340 -9.95 7.77 13.29
N LEU A 341 -11.13 7.87 13.90
CA LEU A 341 -11.46 7.38 15.24
C LEU A 341 -12.61 6.36 15.16
N LYS A 342 -12.77 5.72 13.99
CA LYS A 342 -13.84 4.76 13.73
C LYS A 342 -13.81 3.62 14.75
N ASN A 343 -14.96 3.26 15.30
CA ASN A 343 -15.12 2.16 16.25
C ASN A 343 -14.15 2.29 17.45
N THR A 344 -14.24 3.43 18.12
CA THR A 344 -13.50 3.75 19.36
C THR A 344 -14.47 4.15 20.47
N GLY A 345 -13.96 4.34 21.69
CA GLY A 345 -14.75 4.72 22.87
C GLY A 345 -15.11 6.21 22.95
N ILE A 346 -14.87 6.99 21.91
CA ILE A 346 -15.09 8.44 21.92
C ILE A 346 -16.59 8.80 21.96
N THR A 347 -16.85 10.00 22.47
CA THR A 347 -18.18 10.62 22.53
C THR A 347 -18.16 11.99 21.84
N SER A 348 -19.25 12.74 21.93
CA SER A 348 -19.35 14.11 21.42
C SER A 348 -18.38 15.11 22.07
N GLN A 349 -17.68 14.72 23.16
CA GLN A 349 -16.59 15.52 23.72
C GLN A 349 -15.35 15.56 22.82
N ALA A 350 -15.06 14.50 22.06
CA ALA A 350 -13.90 14.49 21.16
C ALA A 350 -13.96 15.59 20.09
N PRO A 351 -15.08 15.76 19.34
CA PRO A 351 -15.24 16.91 18.44
C PRO A 351 -15.12 18.27 19.12
N CYS A 352 -15.57 18.42 20.37
CA CYS A 352 -15.41 19.64 21.16
C CYS A 352 -13.93 19.99 21.38
N ILE A 353 -13.10 19.00 21.74
CA ILE A 353 -11.65 19.17 21.95
C ILE A 353 -10.92 19.45 20.63
N LEU A 354 -11.35 18.83 19.53
CA LEU A 354 -10.76 18.99 18.20
C LEU A 354 -11.11 20.34 17.54
N ALA A 355 -12.28 20.89 17.86
CA ALA A 355 -12.70 22.18 17.33
C ALA A 355 -11.71 23.28 17.75
N GLY A 356 -11.17 23.99 16.76
CA GLY A 356 -10.18 25.05 16.97
C GLY A 356 -8.73 24.58 17.17
N THR A 357 -8.46 23.28 17.35
CA THR A 357 -7.09 22.75 17.54
C THR A 357 -6.50 22.12 16.28
N VAL A 358 -7.35 21.61 15.37
CA VAL A 358 -6.94 20.98 14.10
C VAL A 358 -7.58 21.66 12.87
N PRO A 359 -7.25 22.93 12.58
CA PRO A 359 -7.97 23.73 11.57
C PRO A 359 -7.79 23.27 10.11
N ASN A 360 -6.78 22.45 9.81
CA ASN A 360 -6.52 21.92 8.47
C ASN A 360 -7.06 20.49 8.26
N LEU A 361 -7.83 19.97 9.22
CA LEU A 361 -8.41 18.64 9.12
C LEU A 361 -9.41 18.61 7.95
N ALA A 362 -9.16 17.74 6.98
CA ALA A 362 -9.95 17.60 5.77
C ALA A 362 -10.83 16.35 5.77
N SER A 363 -10.42 15.30 6.48
CA SER A 363 -11.14 14.04 6.59
C SER A 363 -11.24 13.62 8.05
N LEU A 364 -12.48 13.41 8.51
CA LEU A 364 -12.78 12.96 9.86
C LEU A 364 -13.75 11.77 9.83
N SER A 365 -13.32 10.62 10.35
CA SER A 365 -14.23 9.48 10.58
C SER A 365 -14.48 9.26 12.06
N LEU A 366 -15.76 9.31 12.43
CA LEU A 366 -16.30 8.99 13.75
C LEU A 366 -17.28 7.82 13.67
N ALA A 367 -17.22 7.02 12.61
CA ALA A 367 -18.16 5.93 12.38
C ALA A 367 -18.14 4.91 13.52
N TYR A 368 -19.28 4.31 13.86
CA TYR A 368 -19.41 3.35 14.96
C TYR A 368 -18.94 3.89 16.32
N THR A 369 -19.19 5.17 16.61
CA THR A 369 -18.88 5.79 17.92
C THR A 369 -20.16 6.25 18.63
N LYS A 370 -20.02 6.71 19.87
CA LYS A 370 -21.15 7.21 20.68
C LYS A 370 -21.43 8.70 20.46
N VAL A 371 -20.97 9.25 19.33
CA VAL A 371 -21.22 10.63 18.94
C VAL A 371 -22.71 10.84 18.67
N ASP A 372 -23.26 11.92 19.20
CA ASP A 372 -24.66 12.34 19.06
C ASP A 372 -24.75 13.76 18.46
N ASP A 373 -25.98 14.30 18.36
CA ASP A 373 -26.26 15.60 17.76
C ASP A 373 -25.51 16.78 18.40
N SER A 374 -25.06 16.67 19.65
CA SER A 374 -24.30 17.73 20.32
C SER A 374 -22.92 17.97 19.69
N ALA A 375 -22.36 16.98 18.99
CA ALA A 375 -21.10 17.12 18.28
C ALA A 375 -21.18 18.02 17.04
N LEU A 376 -22.36 18.14 16.42
CA LEU A 376 -22.51 18.82 15.13
C LEU A 376 -22.15 20.32 15.21
N VAL A 377 -22.41 20.96 16.35
CA VAL A 377 -21.98 22.35 16.61
C VAL A 377 -20.46 22.46 16.46
N TYR A 378 -19.71 21.57 17.09
CA TYR A 378 -18.25 21.61 17.06
C TYR A 378 -17.68 21.21 15.69
N ILE A 379 -18.27 20.20 15.05
CA ILE A 379 -17.89 19.78 13.69
C ILE A 379 -18.09 20.93 12.70
N SER A 380 -19.17 21.71 12.83
CA SER A 380 -19.42 22.89 11.97
C SER A 380 -18.37 23.99 12.11
N MET A 381 -17.63 24.01 13.22
CA MET A 381 -16.54 24.99 13.47
C MET A 381 -15.19 24.55 12.87
N MET A 382 -15.13 23.42 12.15
CA MET A 382 -13.90 22.89 11.54
C MET A 382 -13.88 23.20 10.02
N PRO A 383 -13.35 24.35 9.59
CA PRO A 383 -13.65 24.93 8.27
C PRO A 383 -13.06 24.16 7.08
N SER A 384 -12.06 23.31 7.30
CA SER A 384 -11.36 22.59 6.23
C SER A 384 -11.96 21.21 5.92
N LEU A 385 -12.99 20.78 6.65
CA LEU A 385 -13.59 19.45 6.47
C LEU A 385 -14.22 19.31 5.08
N ARG A 386 -13.82 18.24 4.38
CA ARG A 386 -14.31 17.84 3.06
C ARG A 386 -15.03 16.50 3.12
N VAL A 387 -14.55 15.59 3.95
CA VAL A 387 -15.10 14.24 4.11
C VAL A 387 -15.41 13.99 5.58
N ILE A 388 -16.66 13.70 5.89
CA ILE A 388 -17.12 13.36 7.24
C ILE A 388 -17.85 12.03 7.19
N ASP A 389 -17.44 11.11 8.04
CA ASP A 389 -18.11 9.82 8.21
C ASP A 389 -18.66 9.69 9.63
N LEU A 390 -19.99 9.74 9.72
CA LEU A 390 -20.79 9.63 10.94
C LEU A 390 -21.72 8.40 10.88
N SER A 391 -21.40 7.42 10.02
CA SER A 391 -22.20 6.19 9.91
C SER A 391 -22.24 5.42 11.24
N HIS A 392 -23.37 4.79 11.54
CA HIS A 392 -23.60 4.06 12.78
C HIS A 392 -23.28 4.86 14.07
N THR A 393 -23.59 6.16 14.08
CA THR A 393 -23.51 7.01 15.28
C THR A 393 -24.87 7.16 15.96
N SER A 394 -24.94 7.91 17.07
CA SER A 394 -26.19 8.21 17.79
C SER A 394 -26.86 9.51 17.32
N ILE A 395 -26.52 10.00 16.12
CA ILE A 395 -27.10 11.22 15.54
C ILE A 395 -28.53 10.96 15.07
N LYS A 396 -29.45 11.80 15.55
CA LYS A 396 -30.89 11.71 15.28
C LYS A 396 -31.37 12.86 14.39
N GLY A 397 -30.56 13.89 14.15
CA GLY A 397 -30.92 15.06 13.35
C GLY A 397 -31.66 16.15 14.13
N PHE A 398 -31.74 16.05 15.47
CA PHE A 398 -32.32 17.07 16.33
C PHE A 398 -31.66 17.15 17.70
N THR A 399 -31.55 18.36 18.25
CA THR A 399 -31.15 18.60 19.63
C THR A 399 -32.39 18.91 20.49
N CYS A 400 -32.40 18.44 21.75
CA CYS A 400 -33.39 18.82 22.75
C CYS A 400 -32.71 19.73 23.76
N VAL A 401 -33.22 20.94 23.96
CA VAL A 401 -32.63 21.91 24.90
C VAL A 401 -33.11 21.62 26.33
N GLU A 402 -34.32 21.10 26.51
CA GLU A 402 -34.93 20.70 27.78
C GLU A 402 -36.02 19.64 27.58
N ALA A 403 -36.40 18.91 28.65
CA ALA A 403 -37.36 17.80 28.63
C ALA A 403 -38.77 18.15 28.09
N ASN A 404 -39.10 19.44 27.92
CA ASN A 404 -40.36 19.95 27.36
C ASN A 404 -40.16 20.95 26.18
N SER A 405 -38.99 20.98 25.56
CA SER A 405 -38.65 21.98 24.52
C SER A 405 -38.88 21.50 23.08
N GLU A 406 -39.06 22.48 22.17
CA GLU A 406 -39.11 22.27 20.72
C GLU A 406 -37.84 21.58 20.21
N LYS A 407 -38.01 20.61 19.31
CA LYS A 407 -36.89 19.94 18.65
C LYS A 407 -36.25 20.90 17.63
N ILE A 408 -34.98 21.24 17.83
CA ILE A 408 -34.22 22.06 16.88
C ILE A 408 -33.48 21.11 15.93
N LEU A 409 -33.58 21.35 14.61
CA LEU A 409 -32.82 20.58 13.61
C LEU A 409 -31.32 20.81 13.79
N SER A 410 -30.56 19.73 13.92
CA SER A 410 -29.12 19.79 14.20
C SER A 410 -28.27 19.75 12.93
N LEU A 411 -28.73 19.03 11.88
CA LEU A 411 -28.01 18.86 10.61
C LEU A 411 -27.77 20.17 9.84
N PRO A 412 -28.67 21.17 9.81
CA PRO A 412 -28.42 22.45 9.13
C PRO A 412 -27.18 23.18 9.64
N LEU A 413 -26.68 22.87 10.84
CA LEU A 413 -25.42 23.43 11.34
C LEU A 413 -24.23 23.10 10.42
N LEU A 414 -24.27 21.98 9.69
CA LEU A 414 -23.20 21.57 8.78
C LEU A 414 -23.16 22.38 7.47
N GLU A 415 -24.18 23.20 7.17
CA GLU A 415 -24.17 24.09 5.99
C GLU A 415 -23.03 25.13 6.05
N HIS A 416 -22.48 25.39 7.23
CA HIS A 416 -21.29 26.25 7.39
C HIS A 416 -20.01 25.65 6.78
N LEU A 417 -20.00 24.34 6.47
CA LEU A 417 -18.86 23.65 5.88
C LEU A 417 -18.87 23.78 4.36
N ILE A 418 -18.42 24.93 3.86
CA ILE A 418 -18.45 25.27 2.42
C ILE A 418 -17.62 24.36 1.50
N TYR A 419 -16.70 23.57 2.06
CA TYR A 419 -15.85 22.62 1.33
C TYR A 419 -16.30 21.17 1.48
N LEU A 420 -17.45 20.91 2.12
CA LEU A 420 -17.94 19.55 2.34
C LEU A 420 -18.30 18.89 1.00
N GLU A 421 -17.61 17.80 0.69
CA GLU A 421 -17.79 16.99 -0.53
C GLU A 421 -18.54 15.69 -0.25
N SER A 422 -18.40 15.15 0.95
CA SER A 422 -19.00 13.87 1.34
C SER A 422 -19.38 13.87 2.82
N LEU A 423 -20.64 13.53 3.09
CA LEU A 423 -21.18 13.28 4.42
C LEU A 423 -21.82 11.89 4.44
N ASN A 424 -21.26 10.97 5.21
CA ASN A 424 -21.84 9.65 5.41
C ASN A 424 -22.63 9.60 6.73
N LEU A 425 -23.93 9.29 6.64
CA LEU A 425 -24.86 9.12 7.76
C LEU A 425 -25.56 7.74 7.72
N GLU A 426 -24.99 6.78 6.98
CA GLU A 426 -25.55 5.43 6.85
C GLU A 426 -25.80 4.81 8.24
N ASP A 427 -27.00 4.26 8.43
CA ASP A 427 -27.46 3.65 9.69
C ASP A 427 -27.37 4.55 10.94
N ALA A 428 -27.30 5.87 10.77
CA ALA A 428 -27.63 6.80 11.85
C ALA A 428 -29.15 6.74 12.11
N PRO A 429 -29.62 6.78 13.39
CA PRO A 429 -31.02 6.69 13.77
C PRO A 429 -31.80 7.98 13.45
N LEU A 430 -31.71 8.45 12.21
CA LEU A 430 -32.48 9.57 11.68
C LEU A 430 -33.96 9.15 11.67
N PRO A 431 -34.87 9.98 12.20
CA PRO A 431 -36.30 9.73 12.03
C PRO A 431 -36.60 9.72 10.52
N CYS A 432 -37.60 8.94 10.09
CA CYS A 432 -38.05 8.84 8.70
C CYS A 432 -38.60 10.16 8.09
N LEU A 433 -38.21 11.31 8.64
CA LEU A 433 -38.61 12.68 8.30
C LEU A 433 -37.48 13.42 7.57
N LEU A 434 -36.81 12.76 6.61
CA LEU A 434 -36.14 13.46 5.52
C LEU A 434 -37.03 13.39 4.26
N PRO A 435 -38.10 14.20 4.13
CA PRO A 435 -38.54 14.57 2.80
C PRO A 435 -37.49 15.55 2.24
N GLN A 436 -36.75 15.09 1.22
CA GLN A 436 -36.05 15.89 0.21
C GLN A 436 -35.48 17.25 0.68
N ILE A 437 -34.19 17.27 1.04
CA ILE A 437 -33.35 18.47 0.93
C ILE A 437 -32.21 18.12 -0.02
#